data_AF-A0A198A5W0-F1
#
_entry.id   AF-A0A198A5W0-F1
#
_cell.length_a   1.000
_cell.length_b   1.000
_cell.length_c   1.000
_cell.angle_alpha   90.00
_cell.angle_beta   90.00
_cell.angle_gamma   90.00
#
_symmetry.space_group_name_H-M   'P 1'
#
loop_
_entity.id
_entity.type
_entity.pdbx_description
1 polymer ?
#
loop_
_entity_poly.entity_id
_entity_poly.type
_entity_poly.pdbx_seq_one_letter_code
_entity_poly.pdbx_strand_id
1 'polypeptide(L)'
;MQKQFKVAAGISIAGYVVSLITTNFLPEAVNLLVPAALTFGTVLVLRRSSKAIKGTTTPVPINEPTANRTPAPTAITSSEDERQAEIDPFWGPIAEYIHVIEETMISEGQKNTLDDEIVEKTLSLLSRVGRLIPQLKELNDANMNHNIQRLIFKDLNGAINPFLKLGGEAKRLNRRLLLTGIKDINSKLTDYVETIEQKDLIELQTRMELIQQRYRSTD
;
A
#
# COMPACT_ATOMS: atom_id res chain seq x y z
N MET A 1 6.15 -39.49 32.44
CA MET A 1 5.58 -38.36 31.64
C MET A 1 4.06 -38.18 31.78
N GLN A 2 3.24 -39.22 31.98
CA GLN A 2 1.77 -39.08 32.00
C GLN A 2 1.16 -38.30 33.19
N LYS A 3 1.82 -38.26 34.37
CA LYS A 3 1.27 -37.56 35.54
C LYS A 3 1.26 -36.03 35.40
N GLN A 4 2.18 -35.45 34.63
CA GLN A 4 2.27 -33.99 34.48
C GLN A 4 1.22 -33.43 33.52
N PHE A 5 0.81 -34.20 32.50
CA PHE A 5 -0.28 -33.82 31.60
C PHE A 5 -1.65 -33.80 32.30
N LYS A 6 -1.89 -34.70 33.26
CA LYS A 6 -3.14 -34.70 34.04
C LYS A 6 -3.23 -33.51 34.99
N VAL A 7 -2.11 -33.10 35.59
CA VAL A 7 -2.03 -31.91 36.45
C VAL A 7 -2.20 -30.64 35.61
N ALA A 8 -1.56 -30.56 34.43
CA ALA A 8 -1.72 -29.43 33.52
C ALA A 8 -3.15 -29.27 33.00
N ALA A 9 -3.81 -30.37 32.62
CA ALA A 9 -5.20 -30.35 32.18
C ALA A 9 -6.17 -29.91 33.30
N GLY A 10 -5.91 -30.33 34.55
CA GLY A 10 -6.72 -29.90 35.70
C GLY A 10 -6.63 -28.40 35.97
N ILE A 11 -5.45 -27.80 35.80
CA ILE A 11 -5.24 -26.35 36.00
C ILE A 11 -5.96 -25.53 34.93
N SER A 12 -5.97 -25.99 33.67
CA SER A 12 -6.67 -25.30 32.58
C SER A 12 -8.19 -25.31 32.75
N ILE A 13 -8.75 -26.44 33.21
CA ILE A 13 -10.20 -26.56 33.45
C ILE A 13 -10.62 -25.73 34.66
N ALA A 14 -9.84 -25.76 35.74
CA ALA A 14 -10.09 -24.94 36.91
C ALA A 14 -10.02 -23.43 36.58
N GLY A 15 -9.06 -23.01 35.75
CA GLY A 15 -8.96 -21.61 35.30
C GLY A 15 -10.17 -21.15 34.47
N TYR A 16 -10.71 -22.02 33.61
CA TYR A 16 -11.90 -21.70 32.80
C TYR A 16 -13.18 -21.60 33.65
N VAL A 17 -13.33 -22.48 34.66
CA VAL A 17 -14.47 -22.43 35.58
C VAL A 17 -14.41 -21.21 36.50
N VAL A 18 -13.22 -20.84 36.99
CA VAL A 18 -13.02 -19.60 37.75
C VAL A 18 -13.32 -18.37 36.87
N SER A 19 -12.88 -18.37 35.61
CA SER A 19 -13.20 -17.30 34.65
C SER A 19 -14.71 -17.12 34.44
N LEU A 20 -15.47 -18.22 34.35
CA LEU A 20 -16.92 -18.20 34.14
C LEU A 20 -17.70 -17.75 35.39
N ILE A 21 -17.20 -18.05 36.59
CA ILE A 21 -17.80 -17.60 37.86
C ILE A 21 -17.50 -16.12 38.12
N THR A 22 -16.34 -15.64 37.66
CA THR A 22 -15.92 -14.23 37.79
C THR A 22 -16.66 -13.29 36.83
N THR A 23 -17.23 -13.78 35.73
CA THR A 23 -17.93 -12.95 34.72
C THR A 23 -19.17 -12.22 35.23
N ASN A 24 -19.75 -12.62 36.37
CA ASN A 24 -20.99 -12.03 36.87
C ASN A 24 -20.79 -11.01 38.02
N PHE A 25 -19.53 -10.70 38.38
CA PHE A 25 -19.24 -9.90 39.59
C PHE A 25 -18.15 -8.83 39.46
N LEU A 26 -17.64 -8.53 38.26
CA LEU A 26 -16.63 -7.48 38.08
C LEU A 26 -17.02 -6.46 36.98
N PRO A 27 -17.09 -5.16 37.32
CA PRO A 27 -17.30 -4.08 36.37
C PRO A 27 -16.17 -4.00 35.33
N GLU A 28 -16.54 -3.55 34.14
CA GLU A 28 -15.84 -3.50 32.84
C GLU A 28 -14.40 -2.96 32.81
N ALA A 29 -13.88 -2.38 33.92
CA ALA A 29 -12.62 -1.66 33.95
C ALA A 29 -11.34 -2.52 34.09
N VAL A 30 -11.44 -3.77 34.55
CA VAL A 30 -10.24 -4.63 34.81
C VAL A 30 -9.95 -5.61 33.66
N ASN A 31 -10.89 -5.80 32.73
CA ASN A 31 -10.74 -6.73 31.60
C ASN A 31 -9.69 -6.26 30.56
N LEU A 32 -9.23 -5.02 30.66
CA LEU A 32 -8.19 -4.45 29.80
C LEU A 32 -6.76 -4.72 30.32
N LEU A 33 -6.59 -5.08 31.59
CA LEU A 33 -5.27 -5.14 32.23
C LEU A 33 -4.66 -6.57 32.23
N VAL A 34 -5.50 -7.60 32.10
CA VAL A 34 -5.05 -9.01 32.12
C VAL A 34 -4.21 -9.39 30.89
N PRO A 35 -4.56 -9.00 29.64
CA PRO A 35 -3.71 -9.30 28.48
C PRO A 35 -2.39 -8.50 28.48
N ALA A 36 -2.41 -7.28 29.03
CA ALA A 36 -1.24 -6.41 29.11
C ALA A 36 -0.21 -6.90 30.14
N ALA A 37 -0.63 -7.42 31.30
CA ALA A 37 0.30 -7.93 32.30
C ALA A 37 0.98 -9.25 31.87
N LEU A 38 0.29 -10.13 31.13
CA LEU A 38 0.83 -11.41 30.65
C LEU A 38 1.87 -11.25 29.52
N THR A 39 1.71 -10.25 28.66
CA THR A 39 2.66 -9.96 27.57
C THR A 39 3.94 -9.31 28.07
N PHE A 40 3.88 -8.42 29.06
CA PHE A 40 5.08 -7.82 29.66
C PHE A 40 5.86 -8.78 30.57
N GLY A 41 5.19 -9.69 31.28
CA GLY A 41 5.84 -10.66 32.17
C GLY A 41 6.70 -11.72 31.45
N THR A 42 6.27 -12.17 30.27
CA THR A 42 6.97 -13.24 29.51
C THR A 42 8.25 -12.76 28.85
N VAL A 43 8.30 -11.50 28.39
CA VAL A 43 9.49 -10.90 27.76
C VAL A 43 10.61 -10.66 28.78
N LEU A 44 10.27 -10.33 30.04
CA LEU A 44 11.29 -10.09 31.08
C LEU A 44 11.90 -11.40 31.62
N VAL A 45 11.13 -12.49 31.68
CA VAL A 45 11.61 -13.80 32.14
C VAL A 45 12.47 -14.50 31.07
N LEU A 46 12.16 -14.35 29.78
CA LEU A 46 13.02 -14.89 28.70
C LEU A 46 14.39 -14.20 28.62
N ARG A 47 14.49 -12.93 29.01
CA ARG A 47 15.75 -12.16 28.93
C ARG A 47 16.80 -12.61 29.96
N ARG A 48 16.43 -13.34 31.01
CA ARG A 48 17.36 -13.92 32.00
C ARG A 48 17.77 -15.36 31.71
N SER A 49 17.16 -16.02 30.72
CA SER A 49 17.39 -17.44 30.41
C SER A 49 18.13 -17.67 29.07
N SER A 50 19.03 -16.77 28.69
CA SER A 50 19.94 -16.97 27.55
C SER A 50 21.31 -17.44 28.03
N LYS A 51 21.42 -18.71 28.39
CA LYS A 51 22.70 -19.43 28.54
C LYS A 51 22.58 -20.77 27.81
N ALA A 52 23.54 -21.01 26.91
CA ALA A 52 23.73 -22.18 26.04
C ALA A 52 22.64 -22.32 24.96
N ILE A 53 22.99 -22.36 23.67
CA ILE A 53 23.43 -23.59 22.99
C ILE A 53 24.46 -23.27 21.88
N LYS A 54 25.52 -24.08 21.88
CA LYS A 54 26.61 -24.17 20.87
C LYS A 54 26.08 -24.73 19.54
N GLY A 55 26.76 -24.36 18.45
CA GLY A 55 26.35 -24.62 17.06
C GLY A 55 26.77 -25.96 16.46
N THR A 56 26.62 -26.05 15.12
CA THR A 56 27.24 -26.98 14.13
C THR A 56 26.71 -26.55 12.74
N THR A 57 27.47 -25.82 11.91
CA THR A 57 28.13 -26.24 10.63
C THR A 57 27.23 -27.04 9.68
N THR A 58 27.06 -26.71 8.38
CA THR A 58 28.03 -26.96 7.29
C THR A 58 27.58 -26.27 5.97
N PRO A 59 28.50 -25.78 5.10
CA PRO A 59 28.22 -25.10 3.82
C PRO A 59 28.28 -26.04 2.59
N VAL A 60 27.70 -25.61 1.45
CA VAL A 60 27.77 -26.30 0.15
C VAL A 60 28.54 -25.42 -0.86
N PRO A 61 29.57 -25.93 -1.57
CA PRO A 61 30.21 -25.22 -2.67
C PRO A 61 30.32 -26.03 -4.00
N ILE A 62 30.47 -25.29 -5.13
CA ILE A 62 31.20 -25.61 -6.41
C ILE A 62 30.39 -26.46 -7.46
N ASN A 63 30.26 -26.17 -8.78
CA ASN A 63 31.18 -25.62 -9.80
C ASN A 63 30.46 -25.17 -11.12
N GLU A 64 31.10 -24.28 -11.89
CA GLU A 64 30.86 -23.95 -13.33
C GLU A 64 31.35 -25.09 -14.28
N PRO A 65 31.17 -24.97 -15.62
CA PRO A 65 32.28 -24.41 -16.41
C PRO A 65 31.94 -23.66 -17.73
N THR A 66 32.87 -22.78 -18.12
CA THR A 66 33.38 -22.49 -19.49
C THR A 66 33.00 -21.16 -20.17
N ALA A 67 34.02 -20.32 -20.30
CA ALA A 67 34.13 -19.10 -21.10
C ALA A 67 34.20 -19.36 -22.63
N ASN A 68 33.85 -18.37 -23.46
CA ASN A 68 34.80 -17.47 -24.15
C ASN A 68 34.26 -16.84 -25.48
N ARG A 69 34.66 -15.57 -25.74
CA ARG A 69 34.74 -14.80 -27.04
C ARG A 69 33.44 -14.12 -27.55
N THR A 70 33.35 -12.84 -27.98
CA THR A 70 34.28 -11.78 -28.46
C THR A 70 33.54 -10.41 -28.40
N PRO A 71 34.20 -9.24 -28.30
CA PRO A 71 33.54 -7.91 -28.39
C PRO A 71 33.74 -7.20 -29.74
N ALA A 72 32.74 -6.37 -30.16
CA ALA A 72 32.77 -5.13 -30.98
C ALA A 72 31.50 -4.98 -31.87
N PRO A 73 31.18 -3.81 -32.47
CA PRO A 73 30.70 -2.57 -31.83
C PRO A 73 29.38 -2.02 -32.45
N THR A 74 28.73 -1.13 -31.70
CA THR A 74 27.85 0.00 -32.13
C THR A 74 26.77 -0.22 -33.19
N ALA A 75 25.50 -0.24 -32.74
CA ALA A 75 24.41 0.47 -33.40
C ALA A 75 23.48 1.03 -32.33
N ILE A 76 23.55 2.36 -32.21
CA ILE A 76 22.79 3.19 -31.28
C ILE A 76 21.48 3.50 -32.00
N THR A 77 20.36 2.99 -31.50
CA THR A 77 19.04 3.51 -31.84
C THR A 77 18.18 3.47 -30.59
N SER A 78 18.07 4.64 -29.95
CA SER A 78 16.92 5.10 -29.16
C SER A 78 16.31 4.08 -28.18
N SER A 79 17.04 3.82 -27.10
CA SER A 79 16.47 3.38 -25.81
C SER A 79 16.93 4.35 -24.73
N GLU A 80 16.70 5.64 -24.98
CA GLU A 80 16.96 6.73 -24.03
C GLU A 80 15.75 7.06 -23.14
N ASP A 81 14.58 6.44 -23.37
CA ASP A 81 13.38 6.62 -22.53
C ASP A 81 13.15 5.51 -21.48
N GLU A 82 13.79 4.33 -21.61
CA GLU A 82 13.48 3.17 -20.72
C GLU A 82 14.40 3.04 -19.49
N ARG A 83 15.39 3.92 -19.32
CA ARG A 83 16.36 3.82 -18.20
C ARG A 83 16.58 5.12 -17.40
N GLN A 84 15.82 6.18 -17.68
CA GLN A 84 15.89 7.44 -16.92
C GLN A 84 14.89 7.52 -15.75
N ALA A 85 14.09 6.48 -15.52
CA ALA A 85 13.50 6.27 -14.21
C ALA A 85 14.57 5.73 -13.26
N GLU A 86 15.45 6.61 -12.80
CA GLU A 86 15.87 6.56 -11.40
C GLU A 86 14.56 6.42 -10.62
N ILE A 87 14.25 5.19 -10.19
CA ILE A 87 12.94 4.80 -9.65
C ILE A 87 12.70 5.75 -8.49
N ASP A 88 11.87 6.76 -8.73
CA ASP A 88 11.57 7.78 -7.76
C ASP A 88 11.05 7.04 -6.52
N PRO A 89 11.76 7.07 -5.38
CA PRO A 89 11.44 6.19 -4.26
C PRO A 89 10.01 6.36 -3.76
N PHE A 90 9.41 7.52 -4.03
CA PHE A 90 8.04 7.84 -3.69
C PHE A 90 7.05 7.42 -4.79
N TRP A 91 7.30 7.79 -6.04
CA TRP A 91 6.34 7.57 -7.14
C TRP A 91 6.42 6.19 -7.79
N GLY A 92 7.57 5.52 -7.69
CA GLY A 92 7.79 4.17 -8.24
C GLY A 92 6.78 3.15 -7.72
N PRO A 93 6.62 2.98 -6.39
CA PRO A 93 5.64 2.05 -5.82
C PRO A 93 4.19 2.36 -6.20
N ILE A 94 3.87 3.65 -6.38
CA ILE A 94 2.54 4.10 -6.79
C ILE A 94 2.27 3.69 -8.25
N ALA A 95 3.22 3.95 -9.14
CA ALA A 95 3.12 3.58 -10.54
C ALA A 95 3.03 2.06 -10.74
N GLU A 96 3.85 1.30 -10.00
CA GLU A 96 3.80 -0.17 -10.01
C GLU A 96 2.44 -0.69 -9.54
N TYR A 97 1.92 -0.16 -8.43
CA TYR A 97 0.61 -0.57 -7.92
C TYR A 97 -0.52 -0.27 -8.91
N ILE A 98 -0.51 0.92 -9.55
CA ILE A 98 -1.47 1.26 -10.61
C ILE A 98 -1.41 0.23 -11.73
N HIS A 99 -0.21 -0.14 -12.18
CA HIS A 99 -0.01 -1.11 -13.25
C HIS A 99 -0.52 -2.50 -12.89
N VAL A 100 -0.25 -2.99 -11.68
CA VAL A 100 -0.76 -4.29 -11.19
C VAL A 100 -2.29 -4.31 -11.16
N ILE A 101 -2.93 -3.23 -10.70
CA ILE A 101 -4.39 -3.13 -10.69
C ILE A 101 -4.95 -3.08 -12.11
N GLU A 102 -4.31 -2.34 -13.01
CA GLU A 102 -4.66 -2.28 -14.43
C GLU A 102 -4.64 -3.67 -15.07
N GLU A 103 -3.54 -4.41 -14.94
CA GLU A 103 -3.43 -5.78 -15.46
C GLU A 103 -4.50 -6.70 -14.88
N THR A 104 -4.74 -6.58 -13.57
CA THR A 104 -5.77 -7.37 -12.90
C THR A 104 -7.17 -7.04 -13.44
N MET A 105 -7.50 -5.77 -13.63
CA MET A 105 -8.79 -5.33 -14.19
C MET A 105 -8.98 -5.82 -15.62
N ILE A 106 -7.93 -5.74 -16.45
CA ILE A 106 -7.96 -6.24 -17.83
C ILE A 106 -8.21 -7.75 -17.85
N SER A 107 -7.48 -8.51 -17.02
CA SER A 107 -7.68 -9.96 -16.86
C SER A 107 -9.10 -10.30 -16.40
N GLU A 108 -9.65 -9.57 -15.42
CA GLU A 108 -11.01 -9.79 -14.93
C GLU A 108 -12.09 -9.45 -15.96
N GLY A 109 -11.86 -8.43 -16.80
CA GLY A 109 -12.69 -8.13 -17.96
C GLY A 109 -12.64 -9.23 -19.02
N GLN A 110 -11.45 -9.73 -19.36
CA GLN A 110 -11.28 -10.83 -20.32
C GLN A 110 -11.96 -12.13 -19.87
N LYS A 111 -11.97 -12.40 -18.56
CA LYS A 111 -12.68 -13.55 -17.96
C LYS A 111 -14.20 -13.38 -17.93
N ASN A 112 -14.74 -12.27 -18.43
CA ASN A 112 -16.17 -11.90 -18.39
C ASN A 112 -16.77 -12.03 -16.98
N THR A 113 -15.92 -11.78 -15.97
CA THR A 113 -16.26 -11.93 -14.54
C THR A 113 -16.64 -10.58 -13.93
N LEU A 114 -16.17 -9.49 -14.54
CA LEU A 114 -16.46 -8.12 -14.18
C LEU A 114 -17.30 -7.46 -15.28
N ASP A 115 -18.20 -6.55 -14.91
CA ASP A 115 -18.96 -5.78 -15.90
C ASP A 115 -18.04 -4.83 -16.69
N ASP A 116 -18.26 -4.73 -18.00
CA ASP A 116 -17.45 -3.89 -18.89
C ASP A 116 -17.40 -2.43 -18.44
N GLU A 117 -18.51 -1.88 -17.92
CA GLU A 117 -18.56 -0.50 -17.41
C GLU A 117 -17.63 -0.29 -16.21
N ILE A 118 -17.51 -1.29 -15.32
CA ILE A 118 -16.60 -1.21 -14.17
C ILE A 118 -15.16 -1.20 -14.67
N VAL A 119 -14.83 -2.10 -15.59
CA VAL A 119 -13.48 -2.22 -16.17
C VAL A 119 -13.10 -0.89 -16.82
N GLU A 120 -13.95 -0.36 -17.70
CA GLU A 120 -13.71 0.89 -18.42
C GLU A 120 -13.52 2.07 -17.45
N LYS A 121 -14.43 2.25 -16.48
CA LYS A 121 -14.33 3.37 -15.53
C LYS A 121 -13.11 3.26 -14.62
N THR A 122 -12.74 2.05 -14.23
CA THR A 122 -11.55 1.83 -13.40
C THR A 122 -10.28 2.11 -14.20
N LEU A 123 -10.17 1.61 -15.43
CA LEU A 123 -9.03 1.88 -16.31
C LEU A 123 -8.91 3.36 -16.65
N SER A 124 -10.03 4.04 -16.92
CA SER A 124 -10.08 5.48 -17.12
C SER A 124 -9.52 6.24 -15.91
N LEU A 125 -9.94 5.86 -14.70
CA LEU A 125 -9.42 6.44 -13.46
C LEU A 125 -7.91 6.21 -13.29
N LEU A 126 -7.45 4.96 -13.47
CA LEU A 126 -6.02 4.61 -13.35
C LEU A 126 -5.16 5.40 -14.34
N SER A 127 -5.59 5.50 -15.59
CA SER A 127 -4.89 6.28 -16.62
C SER A 127 -4.85 7.78 -16.28
N ARG A 128 -5.94 8.33 -15.71
CA ARG A 128 -6.00 9.72 -15.26
C ARG A 128 -5.03 9.97 -14.13
N VAL A 129 -4.99 9.09 -13.13
CA VAL A 129 -4.03 9.18 -12.01
C VAL A 129 -2.59 9.10 -12.54
N GLY A 130 -2.30 8.15 -13.43
CA GLY A 130 -0.96 8.01 -14.03
C GLY A 130 -0.47 9.27 -14.74
N ARG A 131 -1.36 9.97 -15.45
CA ARG A 131 -1.05 11.25 -16.13
C ARG A 131 -0.82 12.42 -15.16
N LEU A 132 -1.35 12.35 -13.94
CA LEU A 132 -1.21 13.39 -12.93
C LEU A 132 0.09 13.27 -12.14
N ILE A 133 0.68 12.08 -12.05
CA ILE A 133 1.97 11.84 -11.38
C ILE A 133 3.06 12.84 -11.79
N PRO A 134 3.35 13.08 -13.09
CA PRO A 134 4.38 14.05 -13.47
C PRO A 134 4.07 15.48 -13.03
N GLN A 135 2.81 15.92 -13.10
CA GLN A 135 2.39 17.26 -12.67
C GLN A 135 2.56 17.45 -11.15
N LEU A 136 2.24 16.41 -10.38
CA LEU A 136 2.43 16.38 -8.93
C LEU A 136 3.91 16.39 -8.54
N LYS A 137 4.76 15.72 -9.33
CA LYS A 137 6.21 15.72 -9.15
C LYS A 137 6.81 17.11 -9.40
N GLU A 138 6.31 17.84 -10.38
CA GLU A 138 6.74 19.21 -10.69
C GLU A 138 6.35 20.21 -9.59
N LEU A 139 5.10 20.14 -9.11
CA LEU A 139 4.60 21.01 -8.02
C LEU A 139 5.35 20.78 -6.70
N ASN A 140 5.83 19.56 -6.46
CA ASN A 140 6.58 19.15 -5.25
C ASN A 140 5.88 19.52 -3.92
N ASP A 141 4.54 19.40 -3.86
CA ASP A 141 3.77 19.66 -2.64
C ASP A 141 3.62 18.38 -1.81
N ALA A 142 4.29 18.34 -0.65
CA ALA A 142 4.25 17.20 0.26
C ALA A 142 2.82 16.82 0.72
N ASN A 143 1.92 17.78 0.90
CA ASN A 143 0.54 17.51 1.29
C ASN A 143 -0.22 16.83 0.14
N MET A 144 -0.09 17.36 -1.07
CA MET A 144 -0.75 16.79 -2.25
C MET A 144 -0.22 15.39 -2.57
N ASN A 145 1.09 15.20 -2.47
CA ASN A 145 1.75 13.91 -2.68
C ASN A 145 1.21 12.86 -1.70
N HIS A 146 1.13 13.18 -0.41
CA HIS A 146 0.56 12.28 0.59
C HIS A 146 -0.94 12.00 0.34
N ASN A 147 -1.72 13.00 -0.07
CA ASN A 147 -3.14 12.82 -0.36
C ASN A 147 -3.36 11.87 -1.54
N ILE A 148 -2.58 12.00 -2.60
CA ILE A 148 -2.60 11.09 -3.75
C ILE A 148 -2.13 9.69 -3.36
N GLN A 149 -1.05 9.58 -2.59
CA GLN A 149 -0.58 8.30 -2.06
C GLN A 149 -1.67 7.59 -1.26
N ARG A 150 -2.36 8.32 -0.38
CA ARG A 150 -3.49 7.79 0.40
C ARG A 150 -4.66 7.41 -0.50
N LEU A 151 -5.01 8.24 -1.49
CA LEU A 151 -6.08 7.97 -2.43
C LEU A 151 -5.86 6.64 -3.16
N ILE A 152 -4.61 6.35 -3.53
CA ILE A 152 -4.26 5.14 -4.29
C ILE A 152 -4.14 3.92 -3.37
N PHE A 153 -3.30 3.98 -2.33
CA PHE A 153 -3.04 2.79 -1.50
C PHE A 153 -4.15 2.46 -0.50
N LYS A 154 -5.00 3.43 -0.17
CA LYS A 154 -6.08 3.23 0.80
C LYS A 154 -7.44 3.26 0.14
N ASP A 155 -7.79 4.35 -0.54
CA ASP A 155 -9.16 4.52 -1.04
C ASP A 155 -9.42 3.64 -2.27
N LEU A 156 -8.55 3.67 -3.27
CA LEU A 156 -8.63 2.81 -4.45
C LEU A 156 -8.44 1.34 -4.08
N ASN A 157 -7.43 1.03 -3.28
CA ASN A 157 -7.22 -0.32 -2.77
C ASN A 157 -8.42 -0.86 -1.99
N GLY A 158 -9.00 -0.04 -1.10
CA GLY A 158 -10.20 -0.39 -0.34
C GLY A 158 -11.44 -0.55 -1.21
N ALA A 159 -11.54 0.21 -2.29
CA ALA A 159 -12.63 0.09 -3.26
C ALA A 159 -12.46 -1.15 -4.15
N ILE A 160 -11.25 -1.55 -4.52
CA ILE A 160 -11.00 -2.62 -5.51
C ILE A 160 -10.85 -4.00 -4.87
N ASN A 161 -10.05 -4.13 -3.80
CA ASN A 161 -9.69 -5.44 -3.24
C ASN A 161 -10.87 -6.30 -2.76
N PRO A 162 -11.90 -5.74 -2.10
CA PRO A 162 -13.07 -6.51 -1.73
C PRO A 162 -13.73 -7.14 -2.96
N PHE A 163 -13.76 -6.44 -4.10
CA PHE A 163 -14.38 -6.93 -5.32
C PHE A 163 -13.54 -7.97 -6.01
N LEU A 164 -12.22 -7.83 -6.04
CA LEU A 164 -11.33 -8.83 -6.61
C LEU A 164 -11.51 -10.21 -5.97
N LYS A 165 -11.79 -10.24 -4.66
CA LYS A 165 -12.00 -11.48 -3.89
C LYS A 165 -13.37 -12.13 -4.10
N LEU A 166 -14.33 -11.41 -4.66
CA LEU A 166 -15.68 -11.92 -4.88
C LEU A 166 -15.74 -12.76 -6.17
N GLY A 167 -16.60 -13.78 -6.18
CA GLY A 167 -16.93 -14.51 -7.42
C GLY A 167 -17.72 -13.64 -8.40
N GLY A 168 -17.78 -14.03 -9.68
CA GLY A 168 -18.41 -13.24 -10.75
C GLY A 168 -19.86 -12.79 -10.47
N GLU A 169 -20.72 -13.69 -9.98
CA GLU A 169 -22.10 -13.34 -9.63
C GLU A 169 -22.18 -12.37 -8.43
N ALA A 170 -21.33 -12.54 -7.42
CA ALA A 170 -21.27 -11.64 -6.27
C ALA A 170 -20.72 -10.24 -6.65
N LYS A 171 -19.82 -10.18 -7.64
CA LYS A 171 -19.32 -8.91 -8.22
C LYS A 171 -20.46 -8.13 -8.87
N ARG A 172 -21.33 -8.79 -9.66
CA ARG A 172 -22.51 -8.17 -10.28
C ARG A 172 -23.50 -7.61 -9.25
N LEU A 173 -23.78 -8.37 -8.19
CA LEU A 173 -24.70 -7.90 -7.13
C LEU A 173 -24.15 -6.68 -6.36
N ASN A 174 -22.85 -6.61 -6.15
CA ASN A 174 -22.20 -5.50 -5.45
C ASN A 174 -21.72 -4.37 -6.37
N ARG A 175 -21.97 -4.48 -7.68
CA ARG A 175 -21.55 -3.53 -8.73
C ARG A 175 -21.69 -2.06 -8.32
N ARG A 176 -22.84 -1.70 -7.75
CA ARG A 176 -23.14 -0.33 -7.30
C ARG A 176 -22.09 0.19 -6.33
N LEU A 177 -21.67 -0.62 -5.36
CA LEU A 177 -20.70 -0.22 -4.35
C LEU A 177 -19.34 0.08 -4.99
N LEU A 178 -18.91 -0.71 -5.98
CA LEU A 178 -17.67 -0.45 -6.70
C LEU A 178 -17.77 0.82 -7.54
N LEU A 179 -18.83 0.96 -8.33
CA LEU A 179 -19.04 2.15 -9.16
C LEU A 179 -19.13 3.43 -8.33
N THR A 180 -19.79 3.37 -7.16
CA THR A 180 -19.80 4.48 -6.21
C THR A 180 -18.39 4.77 -5.70
N GLY A 181 -17.64 3.76 -5.26
CA GLY A 181 -16.26 3.94 -4.81
C GLY A 181 -15.36 4.56 -5.89
N ILE A 182 -15.42 4.07 -7.13
CA ILE A 182 -14.67 4.63 -8.26
C ILE A 182 -15.10 6.07 -8.57
N LYS A 183 -16.40 6.35 -8.54
CA LYS A 183 -16.93 7.71 -8.74
C LYS A 183 -16.42 8.66 -7.65
N ASP A 184 -16.43 8.24 -6.39
CA ASP A 184 -15.98 9.04 -5.26
C ASP A 184 -14.48 9.35 -5.36
N ILE A 185 -13.66 8.36 -5.73
CA ILE A 185 -12.22 8.56 -5.97
C ILE A 185 -12.01 9.53 -7.14
N ASN A 186 -12.78 9.39 -8.22
CA ASN A 186 -12.70 10.31 -9.35
C ASN A 186 -13.10 11.75 -9.00
N SER A 187 -14.08 11.91 -8.10
CA SER A 187 -14.46 13.23 -7.58
C SER A 187 -13.30 13.85 -6.80
N LYS A 188 -12.74 13.12 -5.83
CA LYS A 188 -11.58 13.60 -5.05
C LYS A 188 -10.39 13.95 -5.94
N LEU A 189 -10.13 13.14 -6.97
CA LEU A 189 -9.08 13.40 -7.93
C LEU A 189 -9.33 14.70 -8.70
N THR A 190 -10.59 15.01 -9.02
CA THR A 190 -10.96 16.26 -9.67
C THR A 190 -10.73 17.45 -8.75
N ASP A 191 -11.12 17.35 -7.48
CA ASP A 191 -10.87 18.40 -6.48
C ASP A 191 -9.37 18.67 -6.29
N TYR A 192 -8.53 17.63 -6.36
CA TYR A 192 -7.08 17.77 -6.29
C TYR A 192 -6.50 18.47 -7.51
N VAL A 193 -6.97 18.13 -8.71
CA VAL A 193 -6.56 18.81 -9.94
C VAL A 193 -6.92 20.28 -9.89
N GLU A 194 -8.14 20.62 -9.50
CA GLU A 194 -8.58 22.02 -9.35
C GLU A 194 -7.70 22.78 -8.34
N THR A 195 -7.34 22.14 -7.22
CA THR A 195 -6.45 22.74 -6.23
C THR A 195 -5.04 22.98 -6.79
N ILE A 196 -4.52 22.07 -7.61
CA ILE A 196 -3.21 22.22 -8.27
C ILE A 196 -3.25 23.38 -9.26
N GLU A 197 -4.27 23.42 -10.11
CA GLU A 197 -4.47 24.50 -11.09
C GLU A 197 -4.60 25.86 -10.40
N GLN A 198 -5.36 25.94 -9.30
CA GLN A 198 -5.52 27.18 -8.54
C GLN A 198 -4.17 27.66 -7.96
N LYS A 199 -3.34 26.74 -7.44
CA LYS A 199 -2.02 27.09 -6.93
C LYS A 199 -1.10 27.61 -8.03
N ASP A 200 -1.08 26.94 -9.18
CA ASP A 200 -0.28 27.36 -10.33
C ASP A 200 -0.70 28.76 -10.83
N LEU A 201 -2.00 29.03 -10.91
CA LEU A 201 -2.52 30.35 -11.26
C LEU A 201 -2.06 31.45 -10.28
N ILE A 202 -2.08 31.19 -8.98
CA ILE A 202 -1.62 32.15 -7.96
C ILE A 202 -0.11 32.40 -8.11
N GLU A 203 0.67 31.35 -8.38
CA GLU A 203 2.11 31.49 -8.59
C GLU A 203 2.42 32.34 -9.83
N LEU A 204 1.70 32.10 -10.94
CA LEU A 204 1.83 32.90 -12.16
C LEU A 204 1.44 34.36 -11.95
N GLN A 205 0.36 34.63 -11.21
CA GLN A 205 -0.05 35.99 -10.84
C GLN A 205 1.03 36.68 -10.00
N THR A 206 1.56 36.00 -8.98
CA THR A 206 2.62 36.53 -8.12
C THR A 206 3.87 36.88 -8.93
N ARG A 207 4.27 35.99 -9.86
CA ARG A 207 5.40 36.25 -10.77
C ARG A 207 5.13 37.45 -11.69
N MET A 208 3.91 37.60 -12.20
CA MET A 208 3.51 38.76 -13.01
C MET A 208 3.60 40.06 -12.20
N GLU A 209 3.08 40.09 -10.98
CA GLU A 209 3.13 41.27 -10.10
C GLU A 209 4.57 41.70 -9.79
N LEU A 210 5.47 40.75 -9.49
CA LEU A 210 6.88 41.02 -9.25
C LEU A 210 7.58 41.60 -10.49
N ILE A 211 7.23 41.12 -11.69
CA ILE A 211 7.75 41.67 -12.94
C ILE A 211 7.25 43.11 -13.12
N GLN A 212 5.94 43.35 -12.97
CA GLN A 212 5.37 44.69 -13.08
C GLN A 212 5.98 45.66 -12.07
N GLN A 213 6.22 45.21 -10.83
CA GLN A 213 6.88 46.02 -9.80
C GLN A 213 8.30 46.39 -10.21
N ARG A 214 9.09 45.44 -10.75
CA ARG A 214 10.46 45.72 -11.24
C ARG A 214 10.49 46.73 -12.39
N TYR A 215 9.53 46.66 -13.31
CA TYR A 215 9.43 47.64 -14.39
C TYR A 215 9.01 49.02 -13.87
N ARG A 216 8.02 49.09 -12.96
CA ARG A 216 7.58 50.36 -12.35
C ARG A 216 8.62 51.04 -11.47
N SER A 217 9.57 50.29 -10.90
CA SER A 217 10.63 50.84 -10.05
C SER A 217 11.89 51.25 -10.81
N THR A 218 11.96 50.98 -12.12
CA THR A 218 13.13 51.28 -12.96
C THR A 218 12.94 52.55 -13.81
N ASP A 219 11.72 53.09 -13.87
CA ASP A 219 11.39 54.45 -14.33
C ASP A 219 11.46 55.45 -13.16
#